data_AF-A0A268R7S1-F1
#
_entry.id   AF-A0A268R7S1-F1
#
_cell.length_a   1.000
_cell.length_b   1.000
_cell.length_c   1.000
_cell.angle_alpha   90.00
_cell.angle_beta   90.00
_cell.angle_gamma   90.00
#
_symmetry.space_group_name_H-M   'P 1'
#
loop_
_entity.id
_entity.type
_entity.pdbx_description
1 polymer ?
#
loop_
_entity_poly.entity_id
_entity_poly.type
_entity_poly.pdbx_seq_one_letter_code
_entity_poly.pdbx_strand_id
1 'polypeptide(L)'
;GSKKDAEKVKADISCFLQQKLRLTLSQEKTLITHSSKKAKFLGYHITVMRNLTPKRNKKGQLQKTYNNKVKLYVPKDVWVNKLKEYR
;
A
#
# COMPACT_ATOMS: atom_id res chain seq x y z
N GLY A 1 4.00 -5.26 11.92
CA GLY A 1 5.19 -4.58 12.47
C GLY A 1 4.76 -3.45 13.37
N SER A 2 5.64 -3.03 14.27
CA SER A 2 5.39 -1.86 15.11
C SER A 2 5.62 -0.57 14.31
N LYS A 3 5.06 0.54 14.76
CA LYS A 3 5.34 1.86 14.17
C LYS A 3 6.83 2.21 14.27
N LYS A 4 7.48 1.82 15.37
CA LYS A 4 8.91 2.05 15.63
C LYS A 4 9.80 1.39 14.58
N ASP A 5 9.45 0.18 14.14
CA ASP A 5 10.22 -0.52 13.10
C ASP A 5 10.10 0.21 11.76
N ALA A 6 8.92 0.74 11.43
CA ALA A 6 8.72 1.52 10.20
C ALA A 6 9.51 2.84 10.23
N GLU A 7 9.61 3.49 11.39
CA GLU A 7 10.43 4.69 11.59
C GLU A 7 11.93 4.40 11.44
N LYS A 8 12.42 3.28 11.99
CA LYS A 8 13.80 2.82 11.80
C LYS A 8 14.13 2.57 10.33
N VAL A 9 13.28 1.80 9.63
CA VAL A 9 13.45 1.52 8.19
C VAL A 9 13.48 2.81 7.36
N LYS A 10 12.65 3.81 7.73
CA LYS A 10 12.69 5.13 7.07
C LYS A 10 14.04 5.84 7.27
N ALA A 11 14.60 5.79 8.49
CA ALA A 11 15.90 6.38 8.78
C ALA A 11 17.04 5.66 8.03
N ASP A 12 17.03 4.32 8.02
CA ASP A 12 18.05 3.52 7.34
C ASP A 12 18.08 3.78 5.84
N ILE A 13 16.90 3.81 5.20
CA ILE A 13 16.77 4.13 3.77
C ILE A 13 17.23 5.57 3.49
N SER A 14 16.87 6.52 4.34
CA SER A 14 17.30 7.92 4.18
C SER A 14 18.82 8.05 4.25
N CYS A 15 19.45 7.38 5.22
CA CYS A 15 20.90 7.37 5.39
C CYS A 15 21.58 6.74 4.16
N PHE A 16 21.07 5.61 3.68
CA PHE A 16 21.61 4.94 2.50
C PHE A 16 21.53 5.81 1.23
N LEU A 17 20.37 6.44 0.98
CA LEU A 17 20.18 7.32 -0.18
C LEU A 17 21.11 8.54 -0.14
N GLN A 18 21.31 9.12 1.05
CA GLN A 18 22.20 10.27 1.21
C GLN A 18 23.67 9.87 1.05
N GLN A 19 24.11 8.79 1.68
CA GLN A 19 25.53 8.40 1.71
C GLN A 19 26.01 7.79 0.39
N LYS A 20 25.19 6.91 -0.22
CA LYS A 20 25.61 6.14 -1.40
C LYS A 20 25.21 6.80 -2.71
N LEU A 21 24.06 7.47 -2.74
CA LEU A 21 23.47 8.02 -3.97
C LEU A 21 23.46 9.55 -3.99
N ARG A 22 23.81 10.23 -2.88
CA ARG A 22 23.74 11.70 -2.70
C ARG A 22 22.36 12.28 -3.01
N LEU A 23 21.31 11.51 -2.75
CA LEU A 23 19.92 11.92 -2.96
C LEU A 23 19.27 12.28 -1.62
N THR A 24 18.52 13.37 -1.60
CA THR A 24 17.72 13.78 -0.44
C THR A 24 16.32 13.16 -0.51
N LEU A 25 15.94 12.46 0.55
CA LEU A 25 14.61 11.87 0.67
C LEU A 25 13.58 12.94 1.06
N SER A 26 12.57 13.15 0.22
CA SER A 26 11.43 14.00 0.58
C SER A 26 10.61 13.32 1.69
N GLN A 27 10.56 13.96 2.87
CA GLN A 27 9.83 13.44 4.03
C GLN A 27 8.31 13.34 3.80
N GLU A 28 7.76 14.21 2.94
CA GLU A 28 6.33 14.30 2.63
C GLU A 28 5.82 13.08 1.84
N LYS A 29 6.64 12.53 0.94
CA LYS A 29 6.27 11.37 0.10
C LYS A 29 6.29 10.03 0.86
N THR A 30 6.86 10.01 2.06
CA THR A 30 7.09 8.80 2.87
C THR A 30 6.30 8.83 4.17
N LEU A 31 5.03 9.23 4.08
CA LEU A 31 4.11 9.19 5.21
C LEU A 31 3.82 7.73 5.60
N ILE A 32 4.16 7.38 6.84
CA ILE A 32 3.86 6.05 7.40
C ILE A 32 2.36 5.96 7.66
N THR A 33 1.65 5.13 6.89
CA THR A 33 0.22 4.87 7.07
C THR A 33 -0.02 3.50 7.69
N HIS A 34 -1.00 3.41 8.59
CA HIS A 34 -1.44 2.11 9.12
C HIS A 34 -2.18 1.29 8.05
N SER A 35 -2.07 -0.03 8.10
CA SER A 35 -2.60 -0.94 7.07
C SER A 35 -4.12 -0.92 6.88
N SER A 36 -4.86 -0.31 7.81
CA SER A 36 -6.30 -0.05 7.66
C SER A 36 -6.63 1.08 6.70
N LYS A 37 -5.68 1.99 6.44
CA LYS A 37 -5.86 3.10 5.51
C LYS A 37 -5.33 2.70 4.13
N LYS A 38 -5.94 3.25 3.08
CA LYS A 38 -5.46 3.07 1.70
C LYS A 38 -4.20 3.92 1.51
N ALA A 39 -3.14 3.33 0.97
CA ALA A 39 -1.92 4.04 0.62
C ALA A 39 -1.90 4.31 -0.90
N LYS A 40 -1.54 5.53 -1.31
CA LYS A 40 -1.38 5.86 -2.73
C LYS A 40 0.05 5.52 -3.17
N PHE A 41 0.20 4.69 -4.19
CA PHE A 41 1.50 4.32 -4.75
C PHE A 41 1.38 4.06 -6.26
N LEU A 42 2.22 4.72 -7.07
CA LEU A 42 2.25 4.60 -8.55
C LEU A 42 0.87 4.76 -9.22
N GLY A 43 0.02 5.65 -8.70
CA GLY A 43 -1.32 5.89 -9.23
C GLY A 43 -2.39 4.88 -8.76
N TYR A 44 -2.04 3.96 -7.87
CA TYR A 44 -2.97 2.99 -7.29
C TYR A 44 -3.18 3.20 -5.80
N HIS A 45 -4.33 2.75 -5.29
CA HIS A 45 -4.61 2.63 -3.87
C HIS A 45 -4.36 1.19 -3.41
N ILE A 46 -3.32 1.01 -2.59
CA ILE A 46 -2.98 -0.26 -1.96
C ILE A 46 -3.71 -0.36 -0.62
N THR A 47 -4.34 -1.49 -0.34
CA THR A 47 -5.01 -1.74 0.95
C THR A 47 -4.89 -3.21 1.37
N VAL A 48 -4.99 -3.46 2.67
CA VAL A 48 -5.03 -4.81 3.22
C VAL A 48 -6.47 -5.14 3.60
N MET A 49 -7.00 -6.22 3.02
CA MET A 49 -8.36 -6.68 3.30
C MET A 49 -8.44 -7.27 4.71
N ARG A 50 -9.31 -6.70 5.55
CA ARG A 50 -9.68 -7.23 6.87
C ARG A 50 -11.07 -7.83 6.81
N ASN A 51 -11.21 -8.86 5.98
CA ASN A 51 -12.47 -9.58 5.85
C ASN A 51 -12.36 -10.92 6.57
N LEU A 52 -13.12 -11.05 7.67
CA LEU A 52 -13.22 -12.28 8.45
C LEU A 52 -14.31 -13.22 7.94
N THR A 53 -15.04 -12.81 6.89
CA THR A 53 -16.13 -13.60 6.32
C THR A 53 -15.57 -14.92 5.77
N PRO A 54 -16.01 -16.06 6.32
CA PRO A 54 -15.60 -17.35 5.83
C PRO A 54 -16.19 -17.65 4.46
N LYS A 55 -15.40 -18.30 3.59
CA LYS A 55 -15.86 -18.83 2.30
C LYS A 55 -15.54 -20.32 2.24
N ARG A 56 -16.46 -21.10 1.68
CA ARG A 56 -16.19 -22.52 1.38
C ARG A 56 -15.19 -22.62 0.23
N ASN A 57 -14.12 -23.38 0.43
CA ASN A 57 -13.19 -23.71 -0.64
C ASN A 57 -13.81 -24.77 -1.58
N LYS A 58 -13.11 -25.12 -2.68
CA LYS A 58 -13.56 -26.17 -3.62
C LYS A 58 -13.74 -27.55 -2.97
N LYS A 59 -13.17 -27.77 -1.77
CA LYS A 59 -13.27 -29.00 -0.97
C LYS A 59 -14.35 -28.91 0.13
N GLY A 60 -15.20 -27.88 0.12
CA GLY A 60 -16.28 -27.68 1.10
C GLY A 60 -15.85 -27.16 2.48
N GLN A 61 -14.56 -26.98 2.73
CA GLN A 61 -14.05 -26.50 4.03
C GLN A 61 -14.21 -25.00 4.16
N LEU A 62 -14.56 -24.55 5.36
CA LEU A 62 -14.75 -23.15 5.69
C LEU A 62 -13.38 -22.49 5.93
N GLN A 63 -12.99 -21.54 5.07
CA GLN A 63 -11.70 -20.84 5.19
C GLN A 63 -11.87 -19.32 5.08
N LYS A 64 -11.08 -18.58 5.85
CA LYS A 64 -11.02 -17.11 5.81
C LYS A 64 -9.99 -16.63 4.78
N THR A 65 -10.16 -17.03 3.52
CA THR A 65 -9.15 -16.87 2.45
C THR A 65 -8.83 -15.41 2.11
N TYR A 66 -9.75 -14.50 2.41
CA TYR A 66 -9.63 -13.08 2.07
C TYR A 66 -8.97 -12.23 3.16
N ASN A 67 -8.77 -12.77 4.36
CA ASN A 67 -8.16 -12.02 5.44
C ASN A 67 -6.68 -11.76 5.13
N ASN A 68 -6.21 -10.55 5.43
CA ASN A 68 -4.84 -10.08 5.23
C ASN A 68 -4.32 -10.12 3.79
N LYS A 69 -5.20 -10.29 2.78
CA LYS A 69 -4.81 -10.20 1.37
C LYS A 69 -4.65 -8.74 0.94
N VAL A 70 -3.57 -8.46 0.22
CA VAL A 70 -3.34 -7.16 -0.40
C VAL A 70 -4.25 -7.00 -1.61
N LYS A 71 -4.89 -5.83 -1.74
CA LYS A 71 -5.69 -5.45 -2.91
C LYS A 71 -5.19 -4.15 -3.52
N LEU A 72 -5.20 -4.11 -4.84
CA LEU A 72 -4.90 -2.94 -5.65
C LEU A 72 -6.21 -2.33 -6.16
N TYR A 73 -6.41 -1.04 -5.93
CA TYR A 73 -7.55 -0.30 -6.46
C TYR A 73 -7.05 0.80 -7.39
N VAL A 74 -7.68 0.93 -8.56
CA VAL A 74 -7.49 2.10 -9.43
C VAL A 74 -8.39 3.22 -8.91
N PRO A 75 -7.85 4.38 -8.50
CA PRO A 75 -8.66 5.50 -8.05
C PRO A 75 -9.56 5.98 -9.18
N LYS A 76 -10.81 6.36 -8.83
CA LYS A 76 -11.77 6.86 -9.81
C LYS A 76 -11.22 8.03 -10.61
N ASP A 77 -10.56 8.93 -9.91
CA ASP A 77 -10.01 10.17 -10.47
C ASP A 77 -8.97 9.89 -11.56
N VAL A 78 -8.15 8.84 -11.39
CA VAL A 78 -7.04 8.51 -12.32
C VAL A 78 -7.59 8.06 -13.67
N TRP A 79 -8.53 7.12 -13.69
CA TRP A 79 -9.07 6.62 -14.96
C TRP A 79 -10.06 7.60 -15.60
N VAL A 80 -10.79 8.38 -14.79
CA VAL A 80 -11.65 9.46 -15.31
C VAL A 80 -10.83 10.54 -15.99
N ASN A 81 -9.70 10.95 -15.40
CA ASN A 81 -8.83 11.96 -16.01
C ASN A 81 -8.18 11.44 -17.29
N LYS A 82 -7.73 10.18 -17.32
CA LYS A 82 -7.26 9.57 -18.57
C LYS A 82 -8.33 9.59 -19.66
N LEU A 83 -9.58 9.23 -19.34
CA LEU A 83 -10.67 9.26 -20.33
C LEU A 83 -10.94 10.67 -20.87
N LYS A 84 -10.74 11.71 -20.05
CA LYS A 84 -10.88 13.11 -20.49
C LYS A 84 -9.73 13.56 -21.40
N GLU A 85 -8.52 13.03 -21.22
CA GLU A 85 -7.34 13.35 -22.03
C GLU A 85 -7.43 12.79 -23.46
N TYR A 86 -8.18 11.70 -23.65
CA TYR A 86 -8.43 11.11 -24.98
C TYR A 86 -9.50 11.84 -25.80
N ARG A 87 -10.10 12.91 -25.27
CA ARG A 87 -11.19 13.66 -25.89
C ARG A 87 -10.73 15.05 -26.31
#